data_AF-K1UQF6-F1
#
_entry.id   AF-K1UQF6-F1
#
_cell.length_a   1.000
_cell.length_b   1.000
_cell.length_c   1.000
_cell.angle_alpha   90.00
_cell.angle_beta   90.00
_cell.angle_gamma   90.00
#
_symmetry.space_group_name_H-M   'P 1'
#
loop_
_entity.id
_entity.type
_entity.pdbx_description
1 polymer ?
#
loop_
_entity_poly.entity_id
_entity_poly.type
_entity_poly.pdbx_seq_one_letter_code
_entity_poly.pdbx_strand_id
1 'polypeptide(L)'
;YGYNVESLYREIGKILGLDKQHNFVIIGAGNLGRALGNYMNFERRGFIFKGMFDANPELVGKDVRGVKVMPMDQLESFIRENDIDIAVLTIPKTSAVEVADKLVANGIRAIWNFAHVDLNVPEGIQVENVHLSDSLMKLSYNINRYSSDMK
;
A
#
# COMPACT_ATOMS: atom_id res chain seq x y z
N TYR A 1 -8.79 18.89 33.86
CA TYR A 1 -9.34 18.32 32.62
C TYR A 1 -8.25 17.55 31.92
N GLY A 2 -8.54 16.33 31.47
CA GLY A 2 -7.57 15.44 30.83
C GLY A 2 -8.28 14.20 30.29
N TYR A 3 -7.65 13.52 29.34
CA TYR A 3 -8.17 12.28 28.77
C TYR A 3 -7.60 11.08 29.52
N ASN A 4 -8.43 10.07 29.73
CA ASN A 4 -7.91 8.75 30.06
C ASN A 4 -7.14 8.24 28.84
N VAL A 5 -5.81 8.16 28.95
CA VAL A 5 -4.90 7.84 27.84
C VAL A 5 -5.25 6.50 27.20
N GLU A 6 -5.59 5.50 28.01
CA GLU A 6 -5.94 4.16 27.54
C GLU A 6 -7.26 4.13 26.77
N SER A 7 -8.24 4.93 27.21
CA SER A 7 -9.54 5.05 26.52
C SER A 7 -9.39 5.82 25.22
N LEU A 8 -8.63 6.93 25.22
CA LEU A 8 -8.36 7.70 24.00
C LEU A 8 -7.59 6.86 22.96
N TYR A 9 -6.60 6.09 23.41
CA TYR A 9 -5.87 5.19 22.53
C TYR A 9 -6.80 4.15 21.87
N ARG A 10 -7.70 3.54 22.64
CA ARG A 10 -8.69 2.59 22.12
C ARG A 10 -9.66 3.23 21.13
N GLU A 11 -10.17 4.42 21.42
CA GLU A 11 -11.10 5.11 20.52
C GLU A 11 -10.41 5.56 19.22
N ILE A 12 -9.18 6.06 19.28
CA ILE A 12 -8.38 6.35 18.07
C ILE A 12 -8.17 5.08 17.25
N GLY A 13 -7.86 3.95 17.90
CA GLY A 13 -7.71 2.65 17.23
C GLY A 13 -8.96 2.23 16.46
N LYS A 14 -10.15 2.37 17.07
CA LYS A 14 -11.44 2.08 16.42
C LYS A 14 -11.75 3.02 15.26
N ILE A 15 -11.50 4.33 15.41
CA ILE A 15 -11.71 5.32 14.35
C ILE A 15 -10.83 5.00 13.13
N LEU A 16 -9.59 4.57 13.37
CA LEU A 16 -8.65 4.16 12.32
C LEU A 16 -8.91 2.74 11.77
N GLY A 17 -9.91 2.01 12.30
CA GLY A 17 -10.24 0.64 11.87
C GLY A 17 -9.19 -0.41 12.23
N LEU A 18 -8.27 -0.11 13.17
CA LEU A 18 -7.18 -1.01 13.58
C LEU A 18 -7.66 -2.19 14.44
N ASP A 19 -8.94 -2.21 14.80
CA ASP A 19 -9.63 -3.33 15.42
C ASP A 19 -10.10 -4.39 14.40
N LYS A 20 -9.98 -4.10 13.09
CA LYS A 20 -10.34 -5.00 12.00
C LYS A 20 -9.09 -5.51 11.29
N GLN A 21 -9.21 -6.71 10.72
CA GLN A 21 -8.19 -7.23 9.83
C GLN A 21 -8.50 -6.80 8.39
N HIS A 22 -7.45 -6.38 7.69
CA HIS A 22 -7.50 -6.00 6.29
C HIS A 22 -6.51 -6.84 5.49
N ASN A 23 -7.02 -7.60 4.54
CA ASN A 23 -6.19 -8.41 3.66
C ASN A 23 -5.62 -7.54 2.56
N PHE A 24 -4.32 -7.64 2.30
CA PHE A 24 -3.69 -6.88 1.23
C PHE A 24 -2.78 -7.72 0.35
N VAL A 25 -2.62 -7.26 -0.88
CA VAL A 25 -1.68 -7.81 -1.88
C VAL A 25 -0.75 -6.73 -2.39
N ILE A 26 0.43 -7.13 -2.85
CA ILE A 26 1.39 -6.22 -3.49
C ILE A 26 1.50 -6.57 -4.98
N ILE A 27 1.32 -5.57 -5.83
CA ILE A 27 1.55 -5.67 -7.27
C ILE A 27 2.90 -5.01 -7.59
N GLY A 28 3.80 -5.79 -8.17
CA GLY A 28 5.20 -5.45 -8.40
C GLY A 28 6.11 -6.08 -7.34
N ALA A 29 6.87 -7.10 -7.74
CA ALA A 29 7.91 -7.77 -6.97
C ALA A 29 9.31 -7.18 -7.20
N GLY A 30 9.39 -5.92 -7.60
CA GLY A 30 10.62 -5.14 -7.63
C GLY A 30 11.19 -4.84 -6.23
N ASN A 31 12.21 -4.00 -6.17
CA ASN A 31 12.90 -3.68 -4.91
C ASN A 31 11.95 -3.11 -3.84
N LEU A 32 11.09 -2.17 -4.21
CA LEU A 32 10.16 -1.53 -3.28
C LEU A 32 9.08 -2.51 -2.79
N GLY A 33 8.42 -3.23 -3.70
CA GLY A 33 7.40 -4.21 -3.32
C GLY A 33 7.97 -5.30 -2.42
N ARG A 34 9.18 -5.80 -2.70
CA ARG A 34 9.86 -6.78 -1.83
C ARG A 34 10.20 -6.19 -0.47
N ALA A 35 10.62 -4.92 -0.41
CA ALA A 35 10.89 -4.25 0.86
C ALA A 35 9.62 -4.12 1.72
N LEU A 36 8.49 -3.76 1.09
CA LEU A 36 7.18 -3.67 1.75
C LEU A 36 6.68 -5.04 2.22
N GLY A 37 6.78 -6.09 1.40
CA GLY A 37 6.44 -7.46 1.80
C GLY A 37 7.32 -7.98 2.94
N ASN A 38 8.55 -7.47 3.06
CA ASN A 38 9.46 -7.75 4.17
C ASN A 38 9.25 -6.86 5.41
N TYR A 39 8.17 -6.10 5.53
CA TYR A 39 7.90 -5.27 6.70
C TYR A 39 6.87 -5.90 7.66
N MET A 40 7.33 -6.43 8.81
CA MET A 40 6.45 -7.19 9.76
C MET A 40 5.42 -6.32 10.49
N ASN A 41 5.60 -4.99 10.53
CA ASN A 41 4.77 -4.15 11.38
C ASN A 41 3.36 -3.91 10.82
N PHE A 42 3.08 -4.32 9.58
CA PHE A 42 1.74 -4.28 9.01
C PHE A 42 0.79 -5.25 9.73
N GLU A 43 1.22 -6.49 9.95
CA GLU A 43 0.41 -7.52 10.61
C GLU A 43 0.06 -7.14 12.05
N ARG A 44 1.00 -6.50 12.76
CA ARG A 44 0.76 -5.97 14.12
C ARG A 44 -0.33 -4.89 14.18
N ARG A 45 -0.69 -4.31 13.04
CA ARG A 45 -1.68 -3.24 12.90
C ARG A 45 -2.96 -3.72 12.18
N GLY A 46 -3.14 -5.03 12.05
CA GLY A 46 -4.33 -5.63 11.42
C GLY A 46 -4.22 -5.80 9.91
N PHE A 47 -3.08 -5.48 9.27
CA PHE A 47 -2.92 -5.65 7.82
C PHE A 47 -2.25 -6.97 7.50
N ILE A 48 -2.99 -7.90 6.88
CA ILE A 48 -2.55 -9.26 6.61
C ILE A 48 -2.05 -9.38 5.17
N PHE A 49 -0.76 -9.69 5.01
CA PHE A 49 -0.16 -9.86 3.70
C PHE A 49 -0.56 -11.21 3.11
N LYS A 50 -1.38 -11.19 2.05
CA LYS A 50 -1.93 -12.42 1.44
C LYS A 50 -1.18 -12.89 0.21
N GLY A 51 -0.64 -11.97 -0.58
CA GLY A 51 -0.12 -12.32 -1.89
C GLY A 51 0.73 -11.23 -2.54
N MET A 52 1.59 -11.66 -3.45
CA MET A 52 2.42 -10.79 -4.26
C MET A 52 2.32 -11.20 -5.73
N PHE A 53 2.23 -10.22 -6.63
CA PHE A 53 2.06 -10.45 -8.06
C PHE A 53 3.08 -9.67 -8.87
N ASP A 54 3.54 -10.26 -9.97
CA ASP A 54 4.38 -9.55 -10.95
C ASP A 54 4.13 -10.08 -12.36
N ALA A 55 4.33 -9.21 -13.36
CA ALA A 55 4.21 -9.57 -14.77
C ALA A 55 5.51 -10.17 -15.32
N ASN A 56 6.66 -9.94 -14.67
CA ASN A 56 7.95 -10.49 -15.05
C ASN A 56 8.02 -11.99 -14.66
N PRO A 57 8.08 -12.91 -15.64
CA PRO A 57 8.16 -14.35 -15.37
C PRO A 57 9.39 -14.75 -14.54
N GLU A 58 10.48 -13.97 -14.59
CA GLU A 58 11.69 -14.23 -13.80
C GLU A 58 11.49 -13.94 -12.30
N LEU A 59 10.46 -13.18 -11.94
CA LEU A 59 10.11 -12.89 -10.55
C LEU A 59 9.08 -13.87 -10.01
N VAL A 60 8.24 -14.44 -10.88
CA VAL A 60 7.24 -15.44 -10.51
C VAL A 60 7.90 -16.65 -9.86
N GLY A 61 7.30 -17.14 -8.77
CA GLY A 61 7.78 -18.27 -7.98
C GLY A 61 8.86 -17.93 -6.95
N LYS A 62 9.44 -16.72 -7.00
CA LYS A 62 10.35 -16.25 -5.94
C LYS A 62 9.58 -16.09 -4.63
N ASP A 63 10.29 -16.29 -3.52
CA ASP A 63 9.72 -16.20 -2.18
C ASP A 63 9.98 -14.83 -1.56
N VAL A 64 8.94 -14.27 -0.95
CA VAL A 64 9.00 -13.10 -0.09
C VAL A 64 8.28 -13.46 1.21
N ARG A 65 9.05 -13.93 2.20
CA ARG A 65 8.54 -14.35 3.52
C ARG A 65 7.51 -15.47 3.49
N GLY A 66 7.78 -16.52 2.74
CA GLY A 66 6.85 -17.65 2.60
C GLY A 66 5.68 -17.36 1.64
N VAL A 67 5.55 -16.13 1.13
CA VAL A 67 4.60 -15.79 0.06
C VAL A 67 5.33 -15.86 -1.27
N LYS A 68 4.88 -16.76 -2.14
CA LYS A 68 5.39 -16.85 -3.50
C LYS A 68 4.82 -15.74 -4.36
N VAL A 69 5.66 -15.15 -5.21
CA VAL A 69 5.22 -14.24 -6.26
C VAL A 69 4.41 -15.02 -7.29
N MET A 70 3.18 -14.60 -7.52
CA MET A 70 2.24 -15.20 -8.47
C MET A 70 2.22 -14.40 -9.78
N PRO A 71 1.86 -15.04 -10.91
CA PRO A 71 1.66 -14.34 -12.17
C PRO A 71 0.40 -13.48 -12.13
N MET A 72 0.39 -12.37 -12.87
CA MET A 72 -0.74 -11.44 -12.94
C MET A 72 -2.06 -12.09 -13.40
N ASP A 73 -2.01 -13.16 -14.19
CA ASP A 73 -3.19 -13.88 -14.66
C ASP A 73 -4.03 -14.51 -13.54
N GLN A 74 -3.43 -14.74 -12.37
CA GLN A 74 -4.11 -15.28 -11.18
C GLN A 74 -4.69 -14.18 -10.27
N LEU A 75 -4.41 -12.90 -10.56
CA LEU A 75 -4.77 -11.79 -9.67
C LEU A 75 -6.28 -11.71 -9.43
N GLU A 76 -7.08 -11.80 -10.48
CA GLU A 76 -8.53 -11.59 -10.40
C GLU A 76 -9.23 -12.67 -9.56
N SER A 77 -8.92 -13.95 -9.81
CA SER A 77 -9.46 -15.05 -9.02
C SER A 77 -8.97 -14.97 -7.58
N PHE A 78 -7.68 -14.65 -7.37
CA PHE A 78 -7.12 -14.54 -6.03
C PHE A 78 -7.80 -13.46 -5.20
N ILE A 79 -8.10 -12.29 -5.78
CA ILE A 79 -8.79 -11.20 -5.08
C ILE A 79 -10.15 -11.66 -4.55
N ARG A 80 -10.92 -12.34 -5.41
CA ARG A 80 -12.27 -12.82 -5.07
C ARG A 80 -12.26 -13.96 -4.05
N GLU A 81 -11.29 -14.87 -4.15
CA GLU A 81 -11.20 -16.06 -3.29
C GLU A 81 -10.61 -15.76 -1.90
N ASN A 82 -9.83 -14.69 -1.75
CA ASN A 82 -9.10 -14.38 -0.52
C ASN A 82 -9.60 -13.11 0.19
N ASP A 83 -10.72 -12.55 -0.24
CA ASP A 83 -11.33 -11.34 0.32
C ASP A 83 -10.31 -10.21 0.47
N ILE A 84 -9.67 -9.82 -0.64
CA ILE A 84 -8.62 -8.79 -0.61
C ILE A 84 -9.25 -7.40 -0.55
N ASP A 85 -8.78 -6.59 0.41
CA ASP A 85 -9.29 -5.23 0.64
C ASP A 85 -8.44 -4.17 -0.01
N ILE A 86 -7.12 -4.36 0.07
CA ILE A 86 -6.12 -3.34 -0.25
C ILE A 86 -5.16 -3.89 -1.29
N ALA A 87 -4.91 -3.12 -2.34
CA ALA A 87 -3.86 -3.42 -3.31
C ALA A 87 -2.75 -2.36 -3.23
N VAL A 88 -1.50 -2.80 -3.10
CA VAL A 88 -0.33 -1.92 -3.08
C VAL A 88 0.30 -1.94 -4.47
N LEU A 89 0.34 -0.79 -5.14
CA LEU A 89 0.93 -0.65 -6.47
C LEU A 89 2.37 -0.17 -6.35
N THR A 90 3.32 -1.04 -6.69
CA THR A 90 4.77 -0.74 -6.76
C THR A 90 5.33 -0.95 -8.17
N ILE A 91 4.47 -0.72 -9.16
CA ILE A 91 4.74 -0.91 -10.59
C ILE A 91 4.99 0.42 -11.31
N PRO A 92 5.57 0.39 -12.52
CA PRO A 92 5.72 1.59 -13.35
C PRO A 92 4.38 2.25 -13.68
N LYS A 93 4.39 3.57 -13.89
CA LYS A 93 3.20 4.37 -14.26
C LYS A 93 2.45 3.85 -15.49
N THR A 94 3.18 3.24 -16.44
CA THR A 94 2.64 2.72 -17.71
C THR A 94 1.65 1.59 -17.51
N SER A 95 1.75 0.88 -16.39
CA SER A 95 0.91 -0.28 -16.07
C SER A 95 -0.07 -0.01 -14.91
N ALA A 96 0.14 1.07 -14.16
CA ALA A 96 -0.63 1.35 -12.95
C ALA A 96 -2.13 1.57 -13.20
N VAL A 97 -2.50 2.28 -14.28
CA VAL A 97 -3.90 2.57 -14.61
C VAL A 97 -4.65 1.28 -14.96
N GLU A 98 -4.10 0.49 -15.90
CA GLU A 98 -4.73 -0.79 -16.31
C GLU A 98 -4.88 -1.76 -15.14
N VAL A 99 -3.87 -1.85 -14.28
CA VAL A 99 -3.94 -2.71 -13.08
C VAL A 99 -4.98 -2.17 -12.10
N ALA A 100 -5.05 -0.86 -11.87
CA ALA A 100 -6.06 -0.26 -10.99
C ALA A 100 -7.48 -0.58 -11.47
N ASP A 101 -7.75 -0.50 -12.77
CA ASP A 101 -9.06 -0.85 -13.34
C ASP A 101 -9.42 -2.32 -13.06
N LYS A 102 -8.47 -3.25 -13.23
CA LYS A 102 -8.67 -4.67 -12.89
C LYS A 102 -8.94 -4.87 -11.41
N LEU A 103 -8.19 -4.18 -10.54
CA LEU A 103 -8.38 -4.27 -9.09
C LEU A 103 -9.78 -3.82 -8.68
N VAL A 104 -10.22 -2.67 -9.19
CA VAL A 104 -11.56 -2.10 -8.93
C VAL A 104 -12.66 -3.03 -9.43
N ALA A 105 -12.53 -3.54 -10.66
CA ALA A 105 -13.51 -4.47 -11.25
C ALA A 105 -13.64 -5.78 -10.45
N ASN A 106 -12.63 -6.12 -9.63
CA ASN A 106 -12.59 -7.33 -8.83
C ASN A 106 -12.90 -7.11 -7.34
N GLY A 107 -13.32 -5.90 -6.95
CA GLY A 107 -13.86 -5.65 -5.61
C GLY A 107 -12.85 -5.16 -4.57
N ILE A 108 -11.64 -4.75 -4.99
CA ILE A 108 -10.72 -4.02 -4.11
C ILE A 108 -11.40 -2.75 -3.61
N ARG A 109 -11.17 -2.39 -2.34
CA ARG A 109 -11.78 -1.24 -1.68
C ARG A 109 -10.80 -0.07 -1.53
N ALA A 110 -9.50 -0.37 -1.52
CA ALA A 110 -8.46 0.65 -1.40
C ALA A 110 -7.20 0.31 -2.20
N ILE A 111 -6.56 1.34 -2.72
CA ILE A 111 -5.29 1.25 -3.45
C ILE A 111 -4.26 2.12 -2.75
N TRP A 112 -3.13 1.51 -2.39
CA TRP A 112 -1.96 2.23 -1.89
C TRP A 112 -0.95 2.38 -3.03
N ASN A 113 -0.91 3.59 -3.61
CA ASN A 113 -0.28 3.84 -4.89
C ASN A 113 1.12 4.47 -4.73
N PHE A 114 2.16 3.71 -5.04
CA PHE A 114 3.53 4.23 -5.16
C PHE A 114 3.90 4.55 -6.61
N ALA A 115 3.01 4.32 -7.57
CA ALA A 115 3.25 4.73 -8.95
C ALA A 115 3.14 6.26 -9.04
N HIS A 116 4.04 6.87 -9.83
CA HIS A 116 4.02 8.31 -10.10
C HIS A 116 2.95 8.66 -11.14
N VAL A 117 1.69 8.36 -10.83
CA VAL A 117 0.51 8.68 -11.64
C VAL A 117 -0.73 8.71 -10.76
N ASP A 118 -1.61 9.68 -10.99
CA ASP A 118 -2.92 9.74 -10.35
C ASP A 118 -3.88 8.73 -10.99
N LEU A 119 -4.57 7.97 -10.15
CA LEU A 119 -5.53 6.95 -10.59
C LEU A 119 -6.93 7.55 -10.59
N ASN A 120 -7.64 7.43 -11.71
CA ASN A 120 -9.04 7.83 -11.81
C ASN A 120 -9.92 6.60 -11.54
N VAL A 121 -10.35 6.43 -10.29
CA VAL A 121 -11.17 5.30 -9.85
C VAL A 121 -12.58 5.74 -9.44
N PRO A 122 -13.59 4.86 -9.47
CA PRO A 122 -14.95 5.18 -9.07
C PRO A 122 -15.07 5.67 -7.63
N GLU A 123 -16.13 6.45 -7.37
CA GLU A 123 -16.49 6.91 -6.03
C GLU A 123 -16.72 5.71 -5.09
N GLY A 124 -16.05 5.72 -3.94
CA GLY A 124 -16.07 4.63 -2.96
C GLY A 124 -14.76 3.84 -2.87
N ILE A 125 -13.89 3.91 -3.89
CA ILE A 125 -12.54 3.35 -3.84
C ILE A 125 -11.58 4.37 -3.22
N GLN A 126 -10.91 3.98 -2.13
CA GLN A 126 -9.92 4.85 -1.50
C GLN A 126 -8.58 4.74 -2.21
N VAL A 127 -7.95 5.86 -2.55
CA VAL A 127 -6.60 5.88 -3.14
C VAL A 127 -5.70 6.75 -2.29
N GLU A 128 -4.61 6.18 -1.80
CA GLU A 128 -3.55 6.91 -1.08
C GLU A 128 -2.29 6.93 -1.95
N ASN A 129 -1.90 8.11 -2.43
CA ASN A 129 -0.70 8.30 -3.26
C ASN A 129 0.53 8.56 -2.39
N VAL A 130 1.62 7.81 -2.63
CA VAL A 130 2.89 7.98 -1.93
C VAL A 130 3.95 8.55 -2.86
N HIS A 131 4.42 9.75 -2.52
CA HIS A 131 5.56 10.40 -3.19
C HIS A 131 6.72 10.54 -2.21
N LEU A 132 7.68 9.61 -2.28
CA LEU A 132 8.86 9.62 -1.40
C LEU A 132 9.71 10.90 -1.57
N SER A 133 9.72 11.48 -2.78
CA SER A 133 10.39 12.74 -3.09
C SER A 133 9.86 13.92 -2.26
N ASP A 134 8.55 13.95 -2.00
CA ASP A 134 7.90 15.09 -1.34
C ASP A 134 8.39 15.24 0.09
N SER A 135 8.63 14.12 0.78
CA SER A 135 9.22 14.11 2.12
C SER A 135 10.63 14.70 2.13
N LEU A 136 11.46 14.36 1.14
CA LEU A 136 12.81 14.93 1.01
C LEU A 136 12.77 16.43 0.66
N MET A 137 11.85 16.83 -0.22
CA MET A 137 11.65 18.24 -0.59
C MET A 137 11.20 19.07 0.63
N LYS A 138 10.30 18.54 1.47
CA LYS A 138 9.90 19.17 2.73
C LYS A 138 11.10 19.38 3.67
N LEU A 139 11.98 18.38 3.79
CA LEU A 139 13.20 18.52 4.59
C LEU A 139 14.15 19.58 4.02
N SER A 140 14.36 19.59 2.70
CA SER A 140 15.18 20.60 2.02
C SER A 140 14.64 22.02 2.24
N TYR A 141 13.32 22.21 2.11
CA TYR A 141 12.66 23.48 2.41
C TYR A 141 12.91 23.93 3.86
N ASN A 142 12.72 23.01 4.82
CA ASN A 142 12.93 23.31 6.23
C ASN A 142 14.37 23.73 6.52
N ILE A 143 15.36 23.02 5.96
CA ILE A 143 16.79 23.37 6.11
C ILE A 143 17.06 24.79 5.58
N ASN A 144 16.54 25.11 4.39
CA ASN A 144 16.72 26.44 3.79
C ASN A 144 16.04 27.54 4.61
N ARG A 145 14.84 27.28 5.14
CA ARG A 145 14.10 28.20 5.99
C ARG A 145 14.88 28.49 7.29
N TYR A 146 15.30 27.47 8.03
CA TYR A 146 16.07 27.65 9.26
C TYR A 146 17.41 28.34 9.03
N SER A 147 18.06 28.10 7.87
CA SER A 147 19.32 28.76 7.52
C SER A 147 19.14 30.25 7.16
N SER A 148 17.94 30.63 6.72
CA SER A 148 17.58 32.01 6.38
C SER A 148 17.13 32.81 7.61
N ASP A 149 16.47 32.17 8.58
CA ASP A 149 16.06 32.77 9.85
C ASP A 149 17.24 32.95 10.84
N MET A 150 18.39 32.31 10.58
CA MET A 150 19.64 32.44 11.35
C MET A 150 20.64 33.46 10.76
N LYS A 151 20.30 34.14 9.67
CA LYS A 151 21.08 35.24 9.09
C LYS A 151 20.45 36.59 9.41
#